data_AF-A0AAD4BSD7-F1
#
_entry.id   AF-A0AAD4BSD7-F1
#
_cell.length_a   1.000
_cell.length_b   1.000
_cell.length_c   1.000
_cell.angle_alpha   90.00
_cell.angle_beta   90.00
_cell.angle_gamma   90.00
#
_symmetry.space_group_name_H-M   'P 1'
#
loop_
_entity.id
_entity.type
_entity.pdbx_description
1 polymer ?
#
loop_
_entity_poly.entity_id
_entity_poly.type
_entity_poly.pdbx_seq_one_letter_code
_entity_poly.pdbx_strand_id
1 'polypeptide(L)' 'VVTLEHINNTNLLFGLCAIFACGSYDPTLGGHLMLFDHNIVIEFLPGSTILIPFGIL' A
#
# COMPACT_ATOMS: atom_id res chain seq x y z
N VAL A 1 -1.47 11.96 9.74
CA VAL A 1 -2.44 11.89 8.63
C VAL A 1 -2.55 10.44 8.22
N VAL A 2 -3.77 9.93 8.05
CA VAL A 2 -4.03 8.53 7.67
C VAL A 2 -5.01 8.54 6.51
N THR A 3 -4.85 7.60 5.58
CA THR A 3 -5.79 7.37 4.49
C THR A 3 -6.88 6.43 5.01
N LEU A 4 -8.14 6.73 4.72
CA LEU A 4 -9.24 5.82 5.05
C LEU A 4 -9.16 4.57 4.17
N GLU A 5 -9.71 3.47 4.68
CA GLU A 5 -9.90 2.26 3.88
C GLU A 5 -10.66 2.64 2.60
N HIS A 6 -10.15 2.19 1.47
CA HIS A 6 -10.79 2.41 0.19
C HIS A 6 -10.33 1.35 -0.80
N ILE A 7 -11.19 1.07 -1.77
CA ILE A 7 -10.89 0.19 -2.88
C ILE A 7 -10.53 1.07 -4.06
N ASN A 8 -9.42 0.76 -4.73
CA ASN A 8 -9.01 1.53 -5.90
C ASN A 8 -9.74 1.02 -7.16
N ASN A 9 -10.93 1.56 -7.41
CA ASN A 9 -11.84 1.09 -8.47
C ASN A 9 -11.43 1.49 -9.90
N THR A 10 -10.34 2.24 -10.09
CA THR A 10 -9.92 2.83 -11.38
C THR A 10 -8.70 2.17 -12.03
N ASN A 11 -8.18 1.07 -11.49
CA ASN A 11 -7.06 0.35 -12.09
C ASN A 11 -7.52 -0.68 -13.16
N LEU A 12 -6.67 -0.91 -14.17
CA LEU A 12 -6.89 -1.96 -15.18
C LEU A 12 -7.05 -3.33 -14.51
N LEU A 13 -8.11 -4.05 -14.87
CA LEU A 13 -8.55 -5.37 -14.35
C LEU A 13 -7.48 -6.49 -14.40
N PHE A 14 -6.34 -6.27 -15.03
CA PHE A 14 -5.29 -7.27 -15.26
C PHE A 14 -3.86 -6.71 -15.01
N GLY A 15 -3.74 -5.61 -14.27
CA GLY A 15 -2.45 -4.95 -13.97
C GLY A 15 -1.95 -5.14 -12.54
N LEU A 16 -0.65 -4.87 -12.34
CA LEU A 16 -0.07 -4.63 -11.01
C LEU A 16 -0.18 -3.13 -10.70
N CYS A 17 -0.62 -2.78 -9.49
CA CYS A 17 -0.53 -1.40 -9.01
C CYS A 17 0.80 -1.21 -8.27
N ALA A 18 1.55 -0.18 -8.69
CA ALA A 18 2.80 0.19 -8.05
C ALA A 18 2.56 1.29 -7.03
N ILE A 19 2.87 1.01 -5.75
CA ILE A 19 2.87 2.01 -4.69
C ILE A 19 4.33 2.31 -4.37
N PHE A 20 4.69 3.59 -4.35
CA PHE A 20 6.04 4.06 -4.01
C PHE A 20 6.01 4.88 -2.73
N ALA A 21 6.82 4.50 -1.76
CA ALA A 21 7.01 5.25 -0.53
C ALA A 21 7.96 6.42 -0.77
N CYS A 22 7.45 7.64 -0.76
CA CYS A 22 8.25 8.85 -0.84
C CYS A 22 8.39 9.52 0.53
N GLY A 23 9.46 10.31 0.70
CA GLY A 23 9.75 11.06 1.91
C GLY A 23 10.67 10.32 2.89
N SER A 24 10.83 10.92 4.08
CA SER A 24 11.64 10.38 5.17
C SER A 24 10.75 10.23 6.39
N TYR A 25 10.59 8.99 6.84
CA TYR A 25 9.83 8.62 8.03
C TYR A 25 10.40 7.33 8.62
N ASP A 26 10.09 7.06 9.89
CA ASP A 26 10.42 5.80 10.54
C ASP A 26 9.32 4.77 10.22
N PRO A 27 9.63 3.70 9.45
CA PRO A 27 8.64 2.70 9.05
C PRO A 27 8.06 1.89 10.21
N THR A 28 8.67 1.92 11.40
CA THR A 28 8.15 1.26 12.61
C THR A 28 7.12 2.13 13.35
N LEU A 29 7.15 3.45 13.11
CA LEU A 29 6.24 4.41 13.75
C LEU A 29 5.13 4.89 12.79
N GLY A 30 5.31 4.74 11.48
CA GLY A 30 4.36 5.25 10.49
C GLY A 30 4.61 4.77 9.07
N GLY A 31 3.72 5.13 8.15
CA GLY A 31 3.83 4.75 6.74
C GLY A 31 3.50 3.29 6.45
N HIS A 32 2.84 2.58 7.37
CA HIS A 32 2.42 1.19 7.18
C HIS A 32 1.40 1.05 6.04
N LEU A 33 1.55 -0.01 5.25
CA LEU A 33 0.55 -0.43 4.27
C LEU A 33 -0.31 -1.55 4.89
N MET A 34 -1.62 -1.32 4.95
CA MET A 34 -2.57 -2.29 5.49
C MET A 34 -3.39 -2.90 4.35
N LEU A 35 -3.36 -4.22 4.25
CA LEU A 35 -4.21 -5.01 3.35
C LEU A 35 -5.24 -5.71 4.23
N PHE A 36 -6.43 -5.10 4.33
CA PHE A 36 -7.42 -5.44 5.35
C PHE A 36 -7.97 -6.86 5.16
N ASP A 37 -8.32 -7.29 3.94
CA ASP A 37 -8.92 -8.63 3.82
C ASP A 37 -7.94 -9.76 4.03
N HIS A 38 -6.67 -9.48 3.75
CA HIS A 38 -5.60 -10.45 3.97
C HIS A 38 -5.05 -10.38 5.39
N ASN A 39 -5.52 -9.43 6.22
CA ASN A 39 -5.04 -9.17 7.58
C ASN A 39 -3.50 -9.01 7.63
N ILE A 40 -2.94 -8.40 6.59
CA ILE A 40 -1.49 -8.16 6.48
C ILE A 40 -1.22 -6.69 6.75
N VAL A 41 -0.25 -6.44 7.63
CA VAL A 41 0.33 -5.12 7.86
C VAL A 41 1.78 -5.17 7.44
N ILE A 42 2.18 -4.23 6.58
CA ILE A 42 3.54 -4.12 6.05
C ILE A 42 4.14 -2.82 6.55
N GLU A 43 5.27 -2.90 7.25
CA GLU A 43 6.16 -1.77 7.47
C GLU A 43 6.74 -1.35 6.12
N PHE A 44 6.20 -0.28 5.53
CA PHE A 44 6.57 0.11 4.18
C PHE A 44 7.76 1.07 4.24
N LEU A 45 8.93 0.63 3.78
CA LEU A 45 10.17 1.40 3.91
C LEU A 45 10.16 2.64 3.02
N PRO A 46 10.67 3.79 3.50
CA PRO A 46 10.88 4.97 2.65
C PRO A 46 11.82 4.65 1.49
N GLY A 47 11.45 5.06 0.27
CA GLY A 47 12.20 4.80 -0.95
C GLY A 47 11.96 3.41 -1.56
N SER A 48 11.06 2.60 -1.00
CA SER A 48 10.70 1.30 -1.56
C SER A 48 9.46 1.37 -2.46
N THR A 49 9.36 0.40 -3.39
CA THR A 49 8.20 0.21 -4.26
C THR A 49 7.62 -1.17 -4.00
N ILE A 50 6.30 -1.26 -3.81
CA ILE A 50 5.59 -2.53 -3.75
C ILE A 50 4.65 -2.65 -4.96
N LEU A 51 4.60 -3.85 -5.54
CA LEU A 51 3.69 -4.20 -6.61
C LEU A 51 2.61 -5.10 -6.03
N ILE A 52 1.37 -4.63 -6.02
CA ILE A 52 0.23 -5.42 -5.57
C ILE A 52 -0.64 -5.80 -6.78
N PRO A 53 -1.04 -7.09 -6.91
CA PRO A 53 -2.00 -7.48 -7.93
C PRO A 53 -3.37 -6.86 -7.67
N PHE A 54 -4.04 -6.50 -8.77
CA PHE A 54 -5.41 -5.98 -8.73
C PHE A 54 -6.34 -6.94 -8.00
N GLY A 55 -7.24 -6.39 -7.16
CA GLY A 55 -8.24 -7.20 -6.43
C GLY A 55 -7.76 -7.82 -5.13
N ILE A 56 -6.55 -7.49 -4.65
CA ILE A 56 -6.26 -7.59 -3.21
C ILE A 56 -7.11 -6.51 -2.53
N LEU A 57 -8.28 -6.96 -2.08
CA LEU A 57 -9.17 -6.28 -1.17
C LEU A 57 -8.57 -6.36 0.25
#